data_AF-A0A7C1Y0Z4-F1
#
_entry.id   AF-A0A7C1Y0Z4-F1
#
_cell.length_a   1.000
_cell.length_b   1.000
_cell.length_c   1.000
_cell.angle_alpha   90.00
_cell.angle_beta   90.00
_cell.angle_gamma   90.00
#
_symmetry.space_group_name_H-M   'P 1'
#
loop_
_entity.id
_entity.type
_entity.pdbx_description
1 polymer ?
#
loop_
_entity_poly.entity_id
_entity_poly.type
_entity_poly.pdbx_seq_one_letter_code
_entity_poly.pdbx_strand_id
1 'polypeptide(L)' 'MIPKPIYEAMPAIYVAGGISIMAATGNALLFASGAALSIIGMVLMNRRRNYRLMRQRRVH' A
#
# COMPACT_ATOMS: atom_id res chain seq x y z
N MET A 1 20.01 -7.36 -7.22
CA MET A 1 18.84 -7.99 -6.58
C MET A 1 18.34 -7.03 -5.50
N ILE A 2 17.15 -6.45 -5.66
CA ILE A 2 16.63 -5.49 -4.68
C ILE A 2 16.29 -6.24 -3.38
N PRO A 3 16.70 -5.75 -2.19
CA PRO A 3 16.44 -6.42 -0.93
C PRO A 3 14.95 -6.67 -0.71
N LYS A 4 14.59 -7.92 -0.42
CA LYS A 4 13.21 -8.35 -0.09
C LYS A 4 12.49 -7.45 0.93
N PRO A 5 13.12 -6.93 2.01
CA PRO A 5 12.42 -6.07 2.96
C PRO A 5 12.02 -4.70 2.38
N ILE A 6 12.83 -4.12 1.48
CA ILE A 6 12.51 -2.85 0.82
C ILE A 6 11.33 -3.04 -0.15
N TYR A 7 11.27 -4.20 -0.80
CA TYR A 7 10.16 -4.56 -1.68
C TYR A 7 8.85 -4.87 -0.92
N GLU A 8 8.96 -5.32 0.33
CA GLU A 8 7.85 -5.58 1.25
C GLU A 8 7.34 -4.32 1.93
N ALA A 9 8.20 -3.35 2.20
CA ALA A 9 7.84 -2.08 2.83
C ALA A 9 7.12 -1.11 1.87
N MET A 10 7.28 -1.26 0.55
CA MET A 10 6.68 -0.34 -0.43
C MET A 10 5.18 -0.05 -0.22
N PRO A 11 4.29 -1.04 -0.09
CA PRO A 11 2.86 -0.79 0.13
C PRO A 11 2.58 -0.10 1.47
N ALA A 12 3.36 -0.41 2.51
CA ALA A 12 3.23 0.23 3.80
C ALA A 12 3.63 1.71 3.75
N ILE A 13 4.64 2.06 2.94
CA ILE A 13 5.06 3.45 2.72
C ILE A 13 3.96 4.24 1.99
N TYR A 14 3.26 3.64 1.02
CA TYR A 14 2.14 4.30 0.34
C TYR A 14 0.94 4.56 1.28
N VAL A 15 0.61 3.59 2.14
CA VAL A 15 -0.48 3.75 3.13
C VAL A 15 -0.08 4.76 4.20
N ALA A 16 1.14 4.67 4.74
CA ALA A 16 1.65 5.61 5.73
C ALA A 16 1.71 7.04 5.17
N GLY A 17 2.21 7.21 3.94
CA GLY A 17 2.24 8.52 3.27
C GLY A 17 0.85 9.10 3.03
N GLY A 18 -0.13 8.28 2.63
CA GLY A 18 -1.52 8.71 2.48
C GLY A 18 -2.13 9.20 3.79
N ILE A 19 -1.91 8.46 4.89
CA ILE A 19 -2.36 8.84 6.24
C ILE A 19 -1.66 10.11 6.72
N SER A 20 -0.36 10.26 6.49
CA SER A 20 0.40 11.46 6.85
C SER A 20 -0.09 12.71 6.11
N ILE A 21 -0.41 12.59 4.82
CA ILE A 21 -1.00 13.69 4.04
C ILE A 21 -2.37 14.07 4.60
N MET A 22 -3.23 13.08 4.88
CA MET A 22 -4.55 13.33 5.49
C MET A 22 -4.46 14.01 6.86
N ALA A 23 -3.47 13.65 7.68
CA ALA A 23 -3.26 14.22 9.00
C ALA A 23 -2.64 15.63 8.98
N ALA A 24 -1.83 15.95 7.97
CA ALA A 24 -1.13 17.23 7.86
C ALA A 24 -1.94 18.33 7.15
N THR A 25 -3.03 17.98 6.45
CA THR A 25 -3.80 18.94 5.64
C THR A 25 -5.19 19.22 6.19
N GLY A 26 -5.49 20.50 6.43
CA GLY A 26 -6.85 20.98 6.74
C GLY A 26 -7.74 21.22 5.51
N ASN A 27 -7.29 20.81 4.32
CA ASN A 27 -7.99 21.04 3.06
C ASN A 27 -8.66 19.75 2.56
N ALA A 28 -9.97 19.82 2.34
CA ALA A 28 -10.79 18.67 1.94
C ALA A 28 -10.34 17.99 0.63
N LEU A 29 -9.76 18.74 -0.31
CA LEU A 29 -9.21 18.20 -1.58
C LEU A 29 -7.96 17.34 -1.36
N LEU A 30 -7.08 17.77 -0.47
CA LEU A 30 -5.88 17.02 -0.09
C LEU A 30 -6.23 15.78 0.72
N PHE A 31 -7.27 15.87 1.56
CA PHE A 31 -7.81 14.73 2.29
C PHE A 31 -8.37 13.65 1.34
N ALA A 32 -9.17 14.05 0.34
CA ALA A 32 -9.67 13.13 -0.68
C ALA A 32 -8.54 12.45 -1.47
N SER A 33 -7.48 13.19 -1.79
CA SER A 33 -6.30 12.68 -2.49
C SER A 33 -5.51 11.68 -1.63
N GLY A 34 -5.33 11.98 -0.34
CA GLY A 34 -4.70 11.07 0.63
C GLY A 34 -5.52 9.81 0.89
N ALA A 35 -6.86 9.92 0.91
CA ALA A 35 -7.77 8.79 1.00
C ALA A 35 -7.68 7.89 -0.23
N ALA A 36 -7.68 8.47 -1.44
CA ALA A 36 -7.50 7.73 -2.69
C ALA A 36 -6.16 6.98 -2.72
N LEU A 37 -5.06 7.65 -2.31
CA LEU A 37 -3.74 7.02 -2.20
C LEU A 37 -3.73 5.87 -1.20
N SER A 38 -4.38 6.03 -0.04
CA SER A 38 -4.47 4.98 0.97
C SER A 38 -5.27 3.76 0.47
N ILE A 39 -6.39 3.98 -0.22
CA ILE A 39 -7.20 2.91 -0.82
C ILE A 39 -6.40 2.17 -1.90
N ILE A 40 -5.70 2.89 -2.78
CA ILE A 40 -4.85 2.30 -3.82
C ILE A 40 -3.74 1.46 -3.17
N GLY A 41 -3.07 1.99 -2.15
CA GLY A 41 -2.04 1.28 -1.38
C GLY A 41 -2.57 -0.02 -0.75
N MET A 42 -3.77 0.04 -0.17
CA MET A 42 -4.43 -1.12 0.45
C MET A 42 -4.82 -2.19 -0.58
N VAL A 43 -5.38 -1.79 -1.73
CA VAL A 43 -5.72 -2.70 -2.83
C VAL A 43 -4.45 -3.36 -3.40
N LEU A 44 -3.37 -2.60 -3.59
CA LEU A 44 -2.08 -3.14 -4.02
C LEU A 44 -1.56 -4.17 -3.02
N MET A 45 -1.67 -3.88 -1.72
CA MET A 45 -1.25 -4.79 -0.66
C MET A 45 -2.07 -6.08 -0.67
N ASN A 46 -3.39 -5.98 -0.86
CA ASN A 46 -4.29 -7.13 -0.89
C ASN A 46 -4.07 -8.00 -2.13
N ARG A 47 -3.90 -7.39 -3.31
CA ARG A 47 -3.52 -8.09 -4.55
C ARG A 47 -2.17 -8.79 -4.40
N ARG A 48 -1.16 -8.13 -3.82
CA ARG A 48 0.16 -8.73 -3.56
C ARG A 48 0.10 -9.89 -2.56
N ARG A 49 -0.72 -9.79 -1.50
CA ARG A 49 -0.99 -10.92 -0.59
C ARG A 49 -1.59 -12.11 -1.35
N ASN A 50 -2.56 -11.86 -2.23
CA ASN A 50 -3.16 -12.92 -3.05
C ASN A 50 -2.16 -13.56 -4.01
N TYR A 51 -1.24 -12.81 -4.62
CA TYR A 51 -0.18 -13.37 -5.45
C TYR A 51 0.79 -14.27 -4.66
N ARG A 52 1.10 -13.95 -3.40
CA ARG A 52 1.92 -14.81 -2.54
C ARG A 52 1.20 -16.11 -2.18
N LEU A 53 -0.09 -16.03 -1.83
CA LEU A 53 -0.92 -17.18 -1.50
C LEU A 53 -1.13 -18.11 -2.71
N MET A 54 -1.40 -17.54 -3.89
CA MET A 54 -1.54 -18.27 -5.15
C MET A 54 -0.23 -18.98 -5.55
N ARG A 55 0.93 -18.33 -5.32
CA ARG A 55 2.23 -18.93 -5.59
C ARG A 55 2.58 -20.06 -4.61
N GLN A 56 2.19 -19.94 -3.33
CA GLN A 56 2.33 -21.02 -2.35
C GLN A 56 1.46 -22.23 -2.69
N ARG A 57 0.23 -22.01 -3.16
CA ARG A 57 -0.70 -23.08 -3.57
C ARG A 57 -0.30 -23.85 -4.82
N ARG A 58 0.59 -23.31 -5.67
CA ARG A 58 1.08 -24.01 -6.88
C ARG A 58 2.28 -24.92 -6.63
N VAL A 59 2.83 -24.95 -5.41
CA VAL A 59 4.01 -25.75 -5.03
C VAL A 59 3.62 -26.91 -4.09
N HIS A 60 2.32 -27.13 -3.90
CA HIS A 60 1.74 -28.35 -3.33
C HIS A 60 0.84 -28.97 -4.39
#